data_AF-A0A3B0TYR6-F1
#
_entry.id   AF-A0A3B0TYR6-F1
#
_cell.length_a   1.000
_cell.length_b   1.000
_cell.length_c   1.000
_cell.angle_alpha   90.00
_cell.angle_beta   90.00
_cell.angle_gamma   90.00
#
_symmetry.space_group_name_H-M   'P 1'
#
loop_
_entity.id
_entity.type
_entity.pdbx_description
1 polymer ?
#
loop_
_entity_poly.entity_id
_entity_poly.type
_entity_poly.pdbx_seq_one_letter_code
_entity_poly.pdbx_strand_id
1 'polypeptide(L)'
;EALNLTPTEAEKFWPIYNMYTTKIQALKKSLEGGIQHKVQLAGGIDYISNREAQKLIDEAISFEQQITDNKIRMVKELSKIISAKKIIQLKKAERDFNRRILRELSKRRKLQRQ
;
A
#
# COMPACT_ATOMS: atom_id res chain seq x y z
N GLU A 1 -4.45 8.02 19.61
CA GLU A 1 -4.71 9.48 19.48
C GLU A 1 -3.85 10.13 18.39
N ALA A 2 -3.73 9.52 17.20
CA ALA A 2 -2.72 9.94 16.22
C ALA A 2 -3.20 11.03 15.24
N LEU A 3 -4.52 11.24 15.13
CA LEU A 3 -5.15 12.31 14.36
C LEU A 3 -6.26 12.93 15.19
N ASN A 4 -6.13 14.21 15.51
CA ASN A 4 -7.16 14.98 16.20
C ASN A 4 -8.18 15.51 15.17
N LEU A 5 -9.04 14.61 14.69
CA LEU A 5 -10.16 14.95 13.80
C LEU A 5 -11.36 15.40 14.63
N THR A 6 -12.06 16.44 14.18
CA THR A 6 -13.39 16.75 14.71
C THR A 6 -14.40 15.69 14.22
N PRO A 7 -15.57 15.52 14.87
CA PRO A 7 -16.59 14.59 14.38
C PRO A 7 -16.98 14.84 12.91
N THR A 8 -17.15 16.10 12.54
CA THR A 8 -17.49 16.53 11.18
C THR A 8 -16.40 16.26 10.14
N GLU A 9 -15.13 16.38 10.52
CA GLU A 9 -14.00 16.00 9.66
C GLU A 9 -13.92 14.48 9.54
N ALA A 10 -14.11 13.74 10.63
CA ALA A 10 -14.01 12.29 10.66
C ALA A 10 -15.05 11.62 9.76
N GLU A 11 -16.30 12.09 9.79
CA GLU A 11 -17.39 11.61 8.92
C GLU A 11 -17.04 11.69 7.43
N LYS A 12 -16.32 12.74 7.02
CA LYS A 12 -15.88 12.93 5.62
C LYS A 12 -14.56 12.24 5.32
N PHE A 13 -13.68 12.12 6.32
CA PHE A 13 -12.35 11.55 6.19
C PHE A 13 -12.39 10.04 5.92
N TRP A 14 -13.13 9.28 6.74
CA TRP A 14 -13.09 7.82 6.71
C TRP A 14 -13.52 7.20 5.38
N PRO A 15 -14.60 7.65 4.72
CA PRO A 15 -15.01 7.09 3.43
C PRO A 15 -13.93 7.25 2.35
N ILE A 16 -13.29 8.42 2.29
CA ILE A 16 -12.22 8.72 1.31
C ILE A 16 -10.98 7.89 1.61
N TYR A 17 -10.55 7.90 2.87
CA TYR A 17 -9.38 7.13 3.30
C TYR A 17 -9.57 5.64 3.01
N ASN A 18 -10.71 5.07 3.39
CA ASN A 18 -11.02 3.65 3.17
C ASN A 18 -11.07 3.32 1.67
N MET A 19 -11.76 4.12 0.86
CA MET A 19 -11.82 3.89 -0.58
C MET A 19 -10.43 3.81 -1.22
N TYR A 20 -9.56 4.79 -0.95
CA TYR A 20 -8.23 4.82 -1.56
C TYR A 20 -7.30 3.77 -0.97
N THR A 21 -7.35 3.53 0.35
CA THR A 21 -6.53 2.49 0.97
C THR A 21 -6.89 1.10 0.51
N THR A 22 -8.18 0.77 0.38
CA THR A 22 -8.63 -0.50 -0.20
C THR A 22 -8.15 -0.66 -1.64
N LYS A 23 -8.25 0.38 -2.48
CA LYS A 23 -7.72 0.35 -3.86
C LYS A 23 -6.21 0.12 -3.89
N ILE A 24 -5.46 0.85 -3.07
CA ILE A 24 -4.00 0.71 -2.98
C ILE A 24 -3.62 -0.69 -2.50
N GLN A 25 -4.33 -1.24 -1.51
CA GLN A 25 -4.09 -2.59 -1.00
C GLN A 25 -4.37 -3.66 -2.07
N ALA A 26 -5.45 -3.52 -2.83
CA ALA A 26 -5.76 -4.43 -3.93
C ALA A 26 -4.66 -4.41 -5.00
N LEU A 27 -4.22 -3.22 -5.42
CA LEU A 27 -3.13 -3.06 -6.39
C LEU A 27 -1.82 -3.66 -5.88
N LYS A 28 -1.47 -3.43 -4.60
CA LYS A 28 -0.28 -4.05 -3.99
C LYS A 28 -0.36 -5.57 -3.96
N LYS A 29 -1.52 -6.13 -3.63
CA LYS A 29 -1.73 -7.58 -3.66
C LYS A 29 -1.57 -8.13 -5.07
N SER A 30 -2.08 -7.43 -6.08
CA SER A 30 -1.90 -7.80 -7.49
C SER A 30 -0.44 -7.70 -7.94
N LEU A 31 0.29 -6.68 -7.49
CA LEU A 31 1.71 -6.50 -7.78
C LEU A 31 2.56 -7.61 -7.15
N GLU A 32 2.45 -7.80 -5.84
CA GLU A 32 3.27 -8.76 -5.08
C GLU A 32 2.88 -10.22 -5.40
N GLY A 33 1.59 -10.53 -5.39
CA GLY A 33 1.08 -11.88 -5.58
C GLY A 33 0.90 -12.29 -7.04
N GLY A 34 0.56 -11.35 -7.93
CA GLY A 34 0.27 -11.65 -9.33
C GLY A 34 1.51 -12.09 -10.11
N ILE A 35 2.64 -11.42 -9.89
CA ILE A 35 3.91 -11.77 -10.56
C ILE A 35 4.40 -13.13 -10.09
N GLN A 36 4.49 -13.35 -8.77
CA GLN A 36 4.93 -14.64 -8.21
C GLN A 36 4.03 -15.79 -8.66
N HIS A 37 2.71 -15.58 -8.66
CA HIS A 37 1.76 -16.60 -9.11
C HIS A 37 1.95 -16.94 -10.59
N LYS A 38 2.11 -15.94 -11.46
CA LYS A 38 2.36 -16.18 -12.90
C LYS A 38 3.67 -16.92 -13.14
N VAL A 39 4.72 -16.59 -12.39
CA VAL A 39 6.01 -17.30 -12.45
C VAL A 39 5.88 -18.74 -11.97
N GLN A 40 5.14 -18.97 -10.89
CA GLN A 40 4.92 -20.30 -10.34
C GLN A 40 4.09 -21.17 -11.30
N LEU A 41 3.04 -20.61 -11.93
CA LEU A 41 2.24 -21.32 -12.93
C LEU A 41 3.04 -21.71 -14.17
N ALA A 42 4.03 -20.91 -14.56
CA ALA A 42 4.93 -21.23 -15.66
C ALA A 42 5.93 -22.37 -15.31
N GLY A 43 6.01 -22.79 -14.05
CA GLY A 43 6.96 -23.81 -13.60
C GLY A 43 8.30 -23.26 -13.10
N GLY A 44 8.44 -21.94 -12.99
CA GLY A 44 9.66 -21.26 -12.56
C GLY A 44 10.11 -20.17 -13.53
N ILE A 45 11.08 -19.36 -13.12
CA ILE A 45 11.55 -18.22 -13.92
C ILE A 45 12.21 -18.66 -15.23
N ASP A 46 12.86 -19.83 -15.24
CA ASP A 46 13.57 -20.38 -16.41
C ASP A 46 12.61 -20.81 -17.52
N TYR A 47 11.32 -21.00 -17.21
CA TYR A 47 10.29 -21.43 -18.14
C TYR A 47 9.49 -20.27 -18.74
N ILE A 48 9.85 -19.02 -18.41
CA ILE A 48 9.20 -17.82 -18.93
C ILE A 48 10.05 -17.26 -20.06
N SER A 49 9.41 -16.95 -21.19
CA SER A 49 10.11 -16.28 -22.29
C SER A 49 10.48 -14.84 -21.93
N ASN A 50 11.52 -14.30 -22.55
CA ASN A 50 11.87 -12.87 -22.40
C ASN A 50 10.69 -11.93 -22.71
N ARG A 51 9.83 -12.31 -23.66
CA ARG A 51 8.64 -11.52 -24.00
C ARG A 51 7.61 -11.50 -22.88
N GLU A 52 7.40 -12.61 -22.20
CA GLU A 52 6.50 -12.70 -21.05
C GLU A 52 7.10 -12.01 -19.83
N ALA A 53 8.40 -12.15 -19.59
CA ALA A 53 9.11 -11.41 -18.56
C ALA A 53 8.97 -9.90 -18.76
N GLN A 54 9.11 -9.41 -19.99
CA GLN A 54 8.89 -7.99 -20.29
C GLN A 54 7.45 -7.54 -19.97
N LYS A 55 6.44 -8.34 -20.33
CA LYS A 55 5.04 -8.03 -19.96
C LYS A 55 4.84 -7.96 -18.45
N LEU A 56 5.45 -8.87 -17.69
CA LEU A 56 5.37 -8.85 -16.22
C LEU A 56 6.02 -7.60 -15.64
N ILE A 57 7.15 -7.16 -16.20
CA ILE A 57 7.81 -5.91 -15.82
C ILE A 57 6.90 -4.71 -16.12
N ASP A 58 6.32 -4.64 -17.32
CA ASP A 58 5.45 -3.52 -17.71
C ASP A 58 4.19 -3.46 -16.83
N GLU A 59 3.60 -4.61 -16.52
CA GLU A 59 2.49 -4.71 -15.55
C GLU A 59 2.90 -4.23 -14.16
N ALA A 60 4.08 -4.63 -13.68
CA ALA A 60 4.60 -4.21 -12.38
C ALA A 60 4.74 -2.69 -12.29
N ILE A 61 5.35 -2.09 -13.32
CA ILE A 61 5.53 -0.64 -13.43
C ILE A 61 4.17 0.07 -13.46
N SER A 62 3.22 -0.45 -14.23
CA SER A 62 1.86 0.10 -14.31
C SER A 62 1.15 0.07 -12.94
N PHE A 63 1.26 -1.02 -12.19
CA PHE A 63 0.69 -1.09 -10.85
C PHE A 63 1.34 -0.11 -9.88
N GLU A 64 2.67 0.06 -9.91
CA GLU A 64 3.38 1.04 -9.07
C GLU A 64 2.96 2.48 -9.38
N GLN A 65 2.79 2.80 -10.66
CA GLN A 65 2.24 4.10 -11.09
C GLN A 65 0.83 4.31 -10.54
N GLN A 66 -0.07 3.33 -10.74
CA GLN A 66 -1.44 3.42 -10.23
C GLN A 66 -1.49 3.55 -8.70
N ILE A 67 -0.65 2.82 -7.97
CA ILE A 67 -0.53 2.94 -6.51
C ILE A 67 -0.13 4.37 -6.13
N THR A 68 0.87 4.92 -6.82
CA THR A 68 1.37 6.28 -6.56
C THR A 68 0.31 7.34 -6.88
N ASP A 69 -0.37 7.21 -8.01
CA ASP A 69 -1.46 8.10 -8.39
C ASP A 69 -2.61 8.08 -7.38
N ASN A 70 -3.01 6.90 -6.91
CA ASN A 70 -4.03 6.77 -5.88
C ASN A 70 -3.60 7.41 -4.55
N LYS A 71 -2.32 7.28 -4.16
CA LYS A 71 -1.78 7.97 -2.97
C LYS A 71 -1.84 9.49 -3.13
N ILE A 72 -1.46 10.00 -4.30
CA ILE A 72 -1.51 11.45 -4.59
C ILE A 72 -2.94 11.95 -4.54
N ARG A 73 -3.88 11.26 -5.20
CA ARG A 73 -5.31 11.62 -5.21
C ARG A 73 -5.90 11.58 -3.81
N MET A 74 -5.60 10.56 -3.02
CA MET A 74 -6.03 10.47 -1.62
C MET A 74 -5.58 11.69 -0.82
N VAL A 75 -4.30 12.07 -0.91
CA VAL A 75 -3.77 13.24 -0.19
C VAL A 75 -4.45 14.54 -0.67
N LYS A 76 -4.66 14.69 -1.97
CA LYS A 76 -5.36 15.86 -2.54
C LYS A 76 -6.80 15.96 -2.03
N GLU A 77 -7.56 14.87 -2.06
CA GLU A 77 -8.94 14.86 -1.55
C GLU A 77 -9.00 15.11 -0.04
N LEU A 78 -8.11 14.50 0.75
CA LEU A 78 -8.04 14.73 2.19
C LEU A 78 -7.64 16.17 2.52
N SER A 79 -6.82 16.83 1.70
CA SER A 79 -6.41 18.23 1.91
C SER A 79 -7.54 19.24 1.80
N LYS A 80 -8.66 18.87 1.17
CA LYS A 80 -9.88 19.67 1.12
C LYS A 80 -10.72 19.58 2.41
N ILE A 81 -10.46 18.56 3.24
CA ILE A 81 -11.28 18.23 4.43
C ILE A 81 -10.51 18.56 5.71
N ILE A 82 -9.22 18.25 5.75
CA ILE A 82 -8.36 18.43 6.91
C ILE A 82 -7.17 19.33 6.59
N SER A 83 -6.68 20.04 7.61
CA SER A 83 -5.52 20.93 7.43
C SER A 83 -4.25 20.18 7.00
N ALA A 84 -3.35 20.88 6.31
CA ALA A 84 -2.06 20.33 5.90
C ALA A 84 -1.25 19.76 7.09
N LYS A 85 -1.33 20.39 8.27
CA LYS A 85 -0.68 19.86 9.50
C LYS A 85 -1.21 18.47 9.87
N LYS A 86 -2.53 18.25 9.78
CA LYS A 86 -3.15 16.94 10.04
C LYS A 86 -2.77 15.90 8.99
N ILE A 87 -2.55 16.29 7.73
CA ILE A 87 -2.03 15.39 6.68
C ILE A 87 -0.61 14.93 7.00
N ILE A 88 0.26 15.84 7.45
CA ILE A 88 1.62 15.47 7.85
C ILE A 88 1.59 14.54 9.07
N GLN A 89 0.70 14.79 10.03
CA GLN A 89 0.47 13.88 11.16
C GLN A 89 0.00 12.50 10.70
N LEU A 90 -0.92 12.42 9.72
CA LEU A 90 -1.34 11.16 9.10
C LEU A 90 -0.15 10.40 8.53
N LYS A 91 0.69 11.07 7.75
CA LYS A 91 1.87 10.43 7.14
C LYS A 91 2.87 9.93 8.18
N LYS A 92 3.05 10.68 9.26
CA LYS A 92 3.88 10.25 10.40
C LYS A 92 3.27 9.02 11.08
N ALA A 93 1.97 9.06 11.38
CA ALA A 93 1.25 7.97 12.03
C ALA A 93 1.29 6.67 11.20
N GLU A 94 1.06 6.77 9.88
CA GLU A 94 1.18 5.64 8.95
C GLU A 94 2.59 5.02 9.00
N ARG A 95 3.64 5.85 8.98
CA ARG A 95 5.04 5.39 9.02
C ARG A 95 5.38 4.73 10.34
N ASP A 96 4.99 5.35 11.46
CA ASP A 96 5.27 4.82 12.80
C ASP A 96 4.51 3.51 13.05
N PHE A 97 3.26 3.42 12.57
CA PHE A 97 2.48 2.19 12.59
C PHE A 97 3.17 1.08 11.80
N ASN A 98 3.54 1.33 10.53
CA ASN A 98 4.23 0.35 9.69
C ASN A 98 5.55 -0.10 10.33
N ARG A 99 6.33 0.82 10.90
CA ARG A 99 7.57 0.50 11.61
C ARG A 99 7.33 -0.38 12.83
N ARG A 100 6.26 -0.11 13.60
CA ARG A 100 5.89 -0.92 14.76
C ARG A 100 5.46 -2.33 14.35
N ILE A 101 4.64 -2.45 13.30
CA ILE A 101 4.22 -3.76 12.77
C ILE A 101 5.44 -4.58 12.33
N LEU A 102 6.36 -4.00 11.57
CA LEU A 102 7.57 -4.69 11.14
C LEU A 102 8.42 -5.18 12.32
N ARG A 103 8.60 -4.34 13.35
CA ARG A 103 9.33 -4.72 14.58
C ARG A 103 8.67 -5.89 15.30
N GLU A 104 7.35 -5.87 15.44
CA GLU A 104 6.61 -6.96 16.10
C GLU A 104 6.68 -8.26 15.29
N LEU A 105 6.57 -8.20 13.97
CA LEU A 105 6.77 -9.36 13.09
C LEU A 105 8.19 -9.93 13.21
N SER A 106 9.22 -9.08 13.27
CA SER A 106 10.60 -9.52 13.47
C SER A 106 10.81 -10.19 14.83
N LYS A 107 10.22 -9.66 15.91
CA LYS A 107 10.29 -10.28 17.25
C LYS A 107 9.65 -11.66 17.27
N ARG A 108 8.43 -11.80 16.72
CA ARG A 108 7.73 -13.09 16.64
C ARG A 108 8.53 -14.15 15.87
N ARG A 109 9.16 -13.76 14.76
CA ARG A 109 10.04 -14.66 13.98
C ARG A 109 11.28 -15.12 14.76
N LYS A 110 11.83 -14.28 15.64
CA LYS A 110 12.96 -14.66 16.51
C LYS A 110 12.53 -15.66 17.59
N LEU A 111 11.36 -15.45 18.18
CA LEU A 111 10.80 -16.35 19.21
C LEU A 111 10.42 -17.73 18.64
N GLN A 112 9.99 -17.82 17.38
CA GLN A 112 9.67 -19.10 16.73
C GLN A 112 10.89 -19.89 16.24
N ARG A 113 12.09 -19.31 16.29
CA ARG A 113 13.36 -19.95 15.87
C ARG A 113 14.19 -20.44 17.07
N GLN A 114 13.72 -20.20 18.29
CA GLN A 114 14.24 -20.77 19.54
C GLN A 114 13.33 -21.92 19.95
#